data_AF-A0A938TGM0-F1
#
_entry.id   AF-A0A938TGM0-F1
#
_cell.length_a   1.000
_cell.length_b   1.000
_cell.length_c   1.000
_cell.angle_alpha   90.00
_cell.angle_beta   90.00
_cell.angle_gamma   90.00
#
_symmetry.space_group_name_H-M   'P 1'
#
loop_
_entity.id
_entity.type
_entity.pdbx_description
1 polymer ?
#
loop_
_entity_poly.entity_id
_entity_poly.type
_entity_poly.pdbx_seq_one_letter_code
_entity_poly.pdbx_strand_id
1 'polypeptide(L)'
;MMCRKISVRLILLVTILSILSCSSSREPQNIHFVKREIDKYYADTTLYLADVKEICEDARKYIQENFDSSKKNAVIFDVDETLLLNTEYILDYDYGWSRESWDAWIDSAKAFAVQPMLELYNWIKAKDVTIFVITGRYPSVSISNPDPTERNLLKVGYTGFEKLYLKPRDPKIATSEYKFQIRKQLSEDGYNIIANFGDQESDFKGGYNGKSFKIPNPMYFTQ
;
A
#
# COMPACT_ATOMS: atom_id res chain seq x y z
N MET A 1 -35.48 -73.11 -3.42
CA MET A 1 -34.42 -72.11 -3.66
C MET A 1 -34.91 -70.77 -3.12
N MET A 2 -34.04 -70.12 -2.35
CA MET A 2 -34.35 -69.06 -1.39
C MET A 2 -34.80 -67.73 -2.00
N CYS A 3 -35.80 -67.14 -1.34
CA CYS A 3 -36.16 -65.73 -1.35
C CYS A 3 -35.13 -64.93 -0.53
N ARG A 4 -34.65 -63.78 -1.02
CA ARG A 4 -34.02 -62.78 -0.15
C ARG A 4 -34.25 -61.35 -0.64
N LYS A 5 -34.82 -60.56 0.29
CA LYS A 5 -35.25 -59.18 0.20
C LYS A 5 -34.07 -58.23 0.00
N ILE A 6 -34.25 -57.21 -0.83
CA ILE A 6 -33.34 -56.06 -0.96
C ILE A 6 -33.55 -55.17 0.27
N SER A 7 -32.53 -55.06 1.13
CA SER A 7 -32.52 -54.13 2.26
C SER A 7 -32.01 -52.76 1.78
N VAL A 8 -32.89 -51.75 1.80
CA VAL A 8 -32.50 -50.35 1.67
C VAL A 8 -31.86 -49.92 2.98
N ARG A 9 -30.55 -49.66 2.99
CA ARG A 9 -29.86 -49.07 4.14
C ARG A 9 -30.09 -47.56 4.16
N LEU A 10 -30.73 -47.08 5.21
CA LEU A 10 -30.87 -45.68 5.58
C LEU A 10 -29.47 -45.11 5.90
N ILE A 11 -28.93 -44.24 5.05
CA ILE A 11 -27.68 -43.52 5.32
C ILE A 11 -28.05 -42.32 6.19
N LEU A 12 -27.71 -42.40 7.48
CA LEU A 12 -27.83 -41.29 8.43
C LEU A 12 -26.67 -40.32 8.16
N LEU A 13 -26.95 -39.19 7.52
CA LEU A 13 -25.97 -38.11 7.33
C LEU A 13 -25.78 -37.40 8.69
N VAL A 14 -24.74 -37.76 9.43
CA VAL A 14 -24.30 -37.00 10.60
C VAL A 14 -23.48 -35.83 10.10
N THR A 15 -24.10 -34.66 9.97
CA THR A 15 -23.38 -33.39 9.82
C THR A 15 -22.67 -33.09 11.13
N ILE A 16 -21.38 -33.43 11.20
CA ILE A 16 -20.48 -32.97 12.26
C ILE A 16 -20.21 -31.50 11.96
N LEU A 17 -21.00 -30.62 12.58
CA LEU A 17 -20.71 -29.19 12.62
C LEU A 17 -19.59 -29.00 13.65
N SER A 18 -18.34 -29.06 13.18
CA SER A 18 -17.16 -28.76 13.99
C SER A 18 -17.17 -27.27 14.31
N ILE A 19 -17.77 -26.91 15.44
CA ILE A 19 -17.65 -25.58 16.03
C ILE A 19 -16.18 -25.49 16.49
N LEU A 20 -15.32 -24.91 15.65
CA LEU A 20 -14.00 -24.45 16.05
C LEU A 20 -14.21 -23.42 17.16
N SER A 21 -14.14 -23.88 18.41
CA SER A 21 -14.00 -22.99 19.55
C SER A 21 -12.65 -22.32 19.41
N CYS A 22 -12.67 -21.10 18.88
CA CYS A 22 -11.51 -20.23 18.87
C CYS A 22 -11.19 -19.91 20.33
N SER A 23 -10.27 -20.69 20.92
CA SER A 23 -9.66 -20.33 22.18
C SER A 23 -8.66 -19.23 21.85
N SER A 24 -9.14 -18.00 21.74
CA SER A 24 -8.28 -16.83 21.68
C SER A 24 -7.58 -16.76 23.04
N SER A 25 -6.32 -17.18 23.07
CA SER A 25 -5.45 -16.85 24.20
C SER A 25 -5.54 -15.34 24.46
N ARG A 26 -5.61 -14.94 25.73
CA ARG A 26 -5.50 -13.52 26.10
C ARG A 26 -4.10 -12.97 25.82
N GLU A 27 -3.11 -13.85 25.73
CA GLU A 27 -1.74 -13.49 25.36
C GLU A 27 -1.66 -13.23 23.85
N PRO A 28 -1.13 -12.07 23.41
CA PRO A 28 -0.86 -11.81 22.01
C PRO A 28 0.09 -12.84 21.39
N GLN A 29 0.06 -12.97 20.07
CA GLN A 29 1.05 -13.80 19.37
C GLN A 29 2.47 -13.31 19.69
N ASN A 30 3.38 -14.26 19.93
CA ASN A 30 4.78 -13.93 20.18
C ASN A 30 5.39 -13.28 18.93
N ILE A 31 6.05 -12.14 19.10
CA ILE A 31 6.61 -11.33 18.02
C ILE A 31 7.58 -12.12 17.12
N HIS A 32 8.27 -13.12 17.64
CA HIS A 32 9.14 -14.00 16.84
C HIS A 32 8.36 -14.71 15.73
N PHE A 33 7.17 -15.25 16.04
CA PHE A 33 6.35 -15.94 15.05
C PHE A 33 5.68 -14.96 14.09
N VAL A 34 5.22 -13.81 14.58
CA VAL A 34 4.63 -12.76 13.75
C VAL A 34 5.64 -12.24 12.74
N LYS A 35 6.87 -11.90 13.18
CA LYS A 35 7.95 -11.47 12.28
C LYS A 35 8.26 -12.52 11.23
N ARG A 36 8.34 -13.81 11.60
CA ARG A 36 8.56 -14.90 10.64
C ARG A 36 7.44 -15.06 9.61
N GLU A 37 6.19 -14.74 9.96
CA GLU A 37 5.09 -14.74 9.00
C GLU A 37 5.21 -13.57 8.02
N ILE A 38 5.54 -12.37 8.51
CA ILE A 38 5.78 -11.19 7.69
C ILE A 38 7.01 -11.40 6.78
N ASP A 39 8.11 -11.93 7.31
CA ASP A 39 9.31 -12.24 6.54
C ASP A 39 8.97 -13.17 5.38
N LYS A 40 8.16 -14.22 5.60
CA LYS A 40 7.73 -15.12 4.52
C LYS A 40 6.88 -14.40 3.47
N TYR A 41 6.00 -13.51 3.90
CA TYR A 41 5.13 -12.74 3.03
C TYR A 41 5.91 -11.84 2.06
N TYR A 42 7.05 -11.29 2.50
CA TYR A 42 7.93 -10.46 1.67
C TYR A 42 9.10 -11.21 1.01
N ALA A 43 9.62 -12.28 1.61
CA ALA A 43 10.76 -13.05 1.10
C ALA A 43 10.37 -13.92 -0.11
N ASP A 44 9.17 -14.48 -0.10
CA ASP A 44 8.56 -14.99 -1.32
C ASP A 44 7.82 -13.84 -1.99
N THR A 45 8.55 -13.05 -2.79
CA THR A 45 7.99 -11.88 -3.49
C THR A 45 6.78 -12.23 -4.36
N THR A 46 6.44 -13.51 -4.56
CA THR A 46 5.21 -13.89 -5.25
C THR A 46 3.94 -13.60 -4.45
N LEU A 47 3.96 -13.70 -3.11
CA LEU A 47 2.74 -13.51 -2.30
C LEU A 47 2.36 -12.03 -2.19
N TYR A 48 3.25 -11.22 -1.62
CA TYR A 48 3.00 -9.78 -1.51
C TYR A 48 2.73 -9.13 -2.88
N LEU A 49 3.55 -9.42 -3.90
CA LEU A 49 3.34 -8.81 -5.22
C LEU A 49 2.08 -9.35 -5.91
N ALA A 50 1.62 -10.57 -5.63
CA ALA A 50 0.33 -11.05 -6.12
C ALA A 50 -0.83 -10.25 -5.51
N ASP A 51 -0.83 -10.04 -4.19
CA ASP A 51 -1.86 -9.25 -3.52
C ASP A 51 -1.87 -7.80 -4.05
N VAL A 52 -0.70 -7.17 -4.21
CA VAL A 52 -0.62 -5.83 -4.80
C VAL A 52 -1.10 -5.83 -6.26
N LYS A 53 -0.81 -6.88 -7.03
CA LYS A 53 -1.24 -7.01 -8.43
C LYS A 53 -2.75 -7.10 -8.55
N GLU A 54 -3.43 -7.85 -7.70
CA GLU A 54 -4.90 -7.92 -7.68
C GLU A 54 -5.51 -6.54 -7.43
N ILE A 55 -4.99 -5.79 -6.45
CA ILE A 55 -5.42 -4.41 -6.17
C ILE A 55 -5.16 -3.50 -7.38
N CYS A 56 -4.02 -3.65 -8.05
CA CYS A 56 -3.69 -2.87 -9.23
C CYS A 56 -4.59 -3.16 -10.43
N GLU A 57 -5.03 -4.41 -10.61
CA GLU A 57 -5.98 -4.81 -11.65
C GLU A 57 -7.36 -4.22 -11.40
N ASP A 58 -7.85 -4.28 -10.15
CA ASP A 58 -9.10 -3.63 -9.75
C ASP A 58 -9.03 -2.11 -9.96
N ALA A 59 -7.90 -1.50 -9.59
CA ALA A 59 -7.70 -0.07 -9.78
C ALA A 59 -7.66 0.34 -11.24
N ARG A 60 -7.00 -0.45 -12.08
CA ARG A 60 -6.98 -0.24 -13.54
C ARG A 60 -8.39 -0.21 -14.10
N LYS A 61 -9.21 -1.22 -13.76
CA LYS A 61 -10.61 -1.29 -14.20
C LYS A 61 -11.42 -0.08 -13.71
N TYR A 62 -11.31 0.25 -12.42
CA TYR A 62 -12.02 1.39 -11.84
C TYR A 62 -11.65 2.70 -12.53
N ILE A 63 -10.35 2.96 -12.77
CA ILE A 63 -9.88 4.17 -13.44
C ILE A 63 -10.40 4.24 -14.88
N GLN A 64 -10.47 3.12 -15.61
CA GLN A 64 -11.07 3.11 -16.95
C GLN A 64 -12.54 3.48 -16.94
N GLU A 65 -13.31 3.00 -15.96
CA GLU A 65 -14.75 3.23 -15.85
C GLU A 65 -15.10 4.64 -15.35
N ASN A 66 -14.20 5.29 -14.60
CA ASN A 66 -14.44 6.58 -13.95
C ASN A 66 -13.63 7.73 -14.57
N PHE A 67 -12.88 7.47 -15.65
CA PHE A 67 -12.20 8.52 -16.41
C PHE A 67 -13.22 9.42 -17.11
N ASP A 68 -13.09 10.72 -16.92
CA ASP A 68 -13.96 11.73 -17.53
C ASP A 68 -13.11 12.71 -18.34
N SER A 69 -13.16 12.61 -19.67
CA SER A 69 -12.36 13.46 -20.57
C SER A 69 -12.70 14.95 -20.50
N SER A 70 -13.79 15.34 -19.84
CA SER A 70 -14.15 16.74 -19.60
C SER A 70 -13.51 17.33 -18.33
N LYS A 71 -12.90 16.48 -17.50
CA LYS A 71 -12.30 16.87 -16.21
C LYS A 71 -10.79 16.72 -16.21
N LYS A 72 -10.13 17.50 -15.35
CA LYS A 72 -8.70 17.39 -15.07
C LYS A 72 -8.43 16.22 -14.12
N ASN A 73 -8.48 14.99 -14.64
CA ASN A 73 -8.35 13.78 -13.83
C ASN A 73 -6.99 13.71 -13.15
N ALA A 74 -6.97 13.31 -11.89
CA ALA A 74 -5.76 13.13 -11.11
C ALA A 74 -5.78 11.83 -10.29
N VAL A 75 -4.60 11.27 -10.10
CA VAL A 75 -4.36 10.13 -9.20
C VAL A 75 -3.25 10.49 -8.22
N ILE A 76 -3.37 9.98 -7.00
CA ILE A 76 -2.45 10.23 -5.90
C ILE A 76 -1.80 8.92 -5.45
N PHE A 77 -0.49 8.94 -5.23
CA PHE A 77 0.25 7.83 -4.64
C PHE A 77 0.99 8.27 -3.36
N ASP A 78 0.95 7.44 -2.33
CA ASP A 78 1.99 7.43 -1.30
C ASP A 78 3.31 6.83 -1.85
N VAL A 79 4.40 6.96 -1.09
CA VAL A 79 5.72 6.41 -1.43
C VAL A 79 6.02 5.11 -0.71
N ASP A 80 5.99 5.06 0.61
CA ASP A 80 6.57 3.96 1.38
C ASP A 80 5.63 2.75 1.36
N GLU A 81 6.13 1.57 0.99
CA GLU A 81 5.35 0.33 0.78
C GLU A 81 4.20 0.44 -0.25
N THR A 82 4.14 1.57 -0.98
CA THR A 82 3.20 1.86 -2.06
C THR A 82 3.91 1.93 -3.41
N LEU A 83 4.86 2.87 -3.57
CA LEU A 83 5.72 2.96 -4.75
C LEU A 83 7.09 2.33 -4.49
N LEU A 84 7.65 2.50 -3.29
CA LEU A 84 8.96 2.04 -2.90
C LEU A 84 8.87 1.00 -1.78
N LEU A 85 9.56 -0.13 -1.94
CA LEU A 85 9.77 -1.12 -0.90
C LEU A 85 11.04 -0.83 -0.10
N ASN A 86 10.85 -0.70 1.22
CA ASN A 86 11.89 -0.44 2.21
C ASN A 86 12.24 -1.71 3.00
N THR A 87 11.90 -2.89 2.49
CA THR A 87 12.09 -4.18 3.17
C THR A 87 13.54 -4.44 3.60
N GLU A 88 14.54 -3.99 2.82
CA GLU A 88 15.96 -4.06 3.21
C GLU A 88 16.21 -3.36 4.55
N TYR A 89 15.76 -2.11 4.69
CA TYR A 89 15.84 -1.38 5.96
C TYR A 89 15.07 -2.06 7.08
N ILE A 90 13.84 -2.50 6.81
CA ILE A 90 12.98 -3.12 7.83
C ILE A 90 13.64 -4.40 8.39
N LEU A 91 14.22 -5.23 7.52
CA LEU A 91 14.89 -6.47 7.92
C LEU A 91 16.21 -6.20 8.64
N ASP A 92 17.03 -5.27 8.14
CA ASP A 92 18.32 -4.93 8.74
C ASP A 92 18.19 -4.36 10.16
N TYR A 93 17.09 -3.67 10.45
CA TYR A 93 16.80 -3.08 11.76
C TYR A 93 15.84 -3.93 12.61
N ASP A 94 15.52 -5.17 12.19
CA ASP A 94 14.61 -6.09 12.90
C ASP A 94 13.25 -5.44 13.26
N TYR A 95 12.66 -4.75 12.28
CA TYR A 95 11.42 -3.97 12.41
C TYR A 95 11.51 -2.79 13.39
N GLY A 96 12.71 -2.50 13.90
CA GLY A 96 13.01 -1.33 14.69
C GLY A 96 13.14 -0.07 13.82
N TRP A 97 13.01 1.09 14.47
CA TRP A 97 13.14 2.36 13.78
C TRP A 97 13.72 3.44 14.68
N SER A 98 14.55 4.29 14.10
CA SER A 98 14.92 5.58 14.67
C SER A 98 14.85 6.64 13.57
N ARG A 99 14.69 7.92 13.97
CA ARG A 99 14.66 9.00 12.99
C ARG A 99 15.97 9.04 12.18
N GLU A 100 17.10 8.94 12.86
CA GLU A 100 18.44 9.00 12.27
C GLU A 100 18.67 7.87 11.25
N SER A 101 18.40 6.61 11.63
CA SER A 101 18.57 5.47 10.73
C SER A 101 17.66 5.57 9.51
N TRP A 102 16.43 6.04 9.69
CA TRP A 102 15.49 6.21 8.57
C TRP A 102 15.87 7.38 7.65
N ASP A 103 16.42 8.47 8.18
CA ASP A 103 16.91 9.58 7.35
C ASP A 103 18.11 9.13 6.53
N ALA A 104 19.03 8.36 7.12
CA ALA A 104 20.15 7.76 6.41
C ALA A 104 19.71 6.77 5.31
N TRP A 105 18.67 5.96 5.57
CA TRP A 105 18.08 5.07 4.56
C TRP A 105 17.50 5.85 3.37
N ILE A 106 16.69 6.89 3.64
CA ILE A 106 16.13 7.75 2.60
C ILE A 106 17.24 8.42 1.78
N ASP A 107 18.25 8.98 2.45
CA ASP A 107 19.41 9.63 1.82
C ASP A 107 20.19 8.66 0.91
N SER A 108 20.15 7.35 1.18
CA SER A 108 20.79 6.35 0.34
C SER A 108 20.14 6.15 -1.03
N ALA A 109 18.83 6.45 -1.16
CA ALA A 109 18.03 6.26 -2.39
C ALA A 109 18.19 4.85 -3.02
N LYS A 110 18.10 3.81 -2.19
CA LYS A 110 18.28 2.40 -2.57
C LYS A 110 17.00 1.56 -2.57
N ALA A 111 15.87 2.10 -2.14
CA ALA A 111 14.60 1.35 -2.09
C ALA A 111 14.20 0.87 -3.48
N PHE A 112 13.58 -0.31 -3.56
CA PHE A 112 13.16 -0.94 -4.80
C PHE A 112 11.74 -0.51 -5.20
N ALA A 113 11.38 -0.58 -6.48
CA ALA A 113 10.01 -0.35 -6.90
C ALA A 113 9.08 -1.51 -6.51
N VAL A 114 7.86 -1.18 -6.08
CA VAL A 114 6.74 -2.14 -6.01
C VAL A 114 6.30 -2.44 -7.46
N GLN A 115 6.76 -3.56 -8.03
CA GLN A 115 6.67 -3.81 -9.48
C GLN A 115 5.24 -3.73 -10.06
N PRO A 116 4.20 -4.39 -9.49
CA PRO A 116 2.84 -4.25 -10.00
C PRO A 116 2.33 -2.79 -9.97
N MET A 117 2.74 -2.02 -8.96
CA MET A 117 2.40 -0.60 -8.88
C MET A 117 3.12 0.22 -9.94
N LEU A 118 4.38 -0.09 -10.26
CA LEU A 118 5.11 0.54 -11.37
C LEU A 118 4.44 0.30 -12.72
N GLU A 119 3.91 -0.91 -12.95
CA GLU A 119 3.14 -1.23 -14.15
C GLU A 119 1.84 -0.41 -14.24
N LEU A 120 1.08 -0.36 -13.14
CA LEU A 120 -0.14 0.46 -13.06
C LEU A 120 0.17 1.94 -13.27
N TYR A 121 1.18 2.46 -12.57
CA TYR A 121 1.64 3.85 -12.66
C TYR A 121 1.97 4.22 -14.11
N ASN A 122 2.75 3.40 -14.81
CA ASN A 122 3.12 3.66 -16.20
C ASN A 122 1.92 3.60 -17.14
N TRP A 123 0.97 2.71 -16.87
CA TRP A 123 -0.30 2.65 -17.61
C TRP A 123 -1.17 3.89 -17.37
N ILE A 124 -1.22 4.43 -16.14
CA ILE A 124 -1.92 5.69 -15.81
C ILE A 124 -1.23 6.86 -16.51
N LYS A 125 0.11 6.94 -16.44
CA LYS A 125 0.92 7.99 -17.07
C LYS A 125 0.73 8.08 -18.58
N ALA A 126 0.46 6.95 -19.24
CA ALA A 126 0.15 6.91 -20.67
C ALA A 126 -1.24 7.47 -21.02
N LYS A 127 -1.98 8.00 -20.03
CA LYS A 127 -3.30 8.63 -20.19
C LYS A 127 -3.23 10.09 -19.83
N ASP A 128 -4.29 10.82 -20.17
CA ASP A 128 -4.51 12.21 -19.76
C ASP A 128 -4.94 12.29 -18.28
N VAL A 129 -4.12 11.73 -17.39
CA VAL A 129 -4.32 11.69 -15.94
C VAL A 129 -3.08 12.28 -15.28
N THR A 130 -3.26 13.34 -14.50
CA THR A 130 -2.18 13.96 -13.73
C THR A 130 -1.83 13.06 -12.54
N ILE A 131 -0.54 12.81 -12.31
CA ILE A 131 -0.09 12.01 -11.18
C ILE A 131 0.55 12.91 -10.12
N PHE A 132 0.08 12.80 -8.88
CA PHE A 132 0.69 13.42 -7.71
C PHE A 132 1.24 12.36 -6.76
N VAL A 133 2.34 12.69 -6.10
CA VAL A 133 2.94 11.85 -5.07
C VAL A 133 2.93 12.61 -3.74
N ILE A 134 2.37 12.03 -2.69
CA ILE A 134 2.26 12.66 -1.36
C ILE A 134 2.76 11.67 -0.31
N THR A 135 3.84 12.02 0.39
CA THR A 135 4.50 11.12 1.34
C THR A 135 4.64 11.72 2.75
N GLY A 136 4.72 10.84 3.74
CA GLY A 136 5.11 11.19 5.10
C GLY A 136 6.61 11.47 5.27
N ARG A 137 7.44 11.20 4.25
CA ARG A 137 8.87 11.52 4.27
C ARG A 137 9.09 13.02 4.38
N TYR A 138 10.12 13.37 5.16
CA TYR A 138 10.60 14.73 5.26
C TYR A 138 11.59 15.06 4.15
N PRO A 139 11.72 16.34 3.74
CA PRO A 139 12.88 16.78 2.97
C PRO A 139 14.16 16.36 3.65
N SER A 140 15.12 15.88 2.86
CA SER A 140 16.45 15.62 3.38
C SER A 140 17.09 16.91 3.90
N VAL A 141 17.84 16.79 4.99
CA VAL A 141 18.58 17.92 5.58
C VAL A 141 19.93 18.13 4.91
N SER A 142 20.40 17.15 4.14
CA SER A 142 21.75 17.09 3.59
C SER A 142 21.78 17.17 2.05
N ILE A 143 20.70 16.77 1.38
CA ILE A 143 20.61 16.63 -0.09
C ILE A 143 19.31 17.25 -0.60
N SER A 144 19.36 18.14 -1.59
CA SER A 144 18.16 18.87 -2.05
C SER A 144 17.97 18.99 -3.56
N ASN A 145 18.87 18.46 -4.39
CA ASN A 145 18.79 18.62 -5.85
C ASN A 145 19.24 17.37 -6.63
N PRO A 146 18.33 16.45 -6.95
CA PRO A 146 16.97 16.32 -6.38
C PRO A 146 17.01 15.83 -4.93
N ASP A 147 15.89 15.96 -4.20
CA ASP A 147 15.72 15.30 -2.91
C ASP A 147 15.94 13.78 -3.07
N PRO A 148 16.53 13.07 -2.08
CA PRO A 148 16.78 11.63 -2.21
C PRO A 148 15.55 10.78 -2.50
N THR A 149 14.36 11.19 -2.04
CA THR A 149 13.10 10.51 -2.35
C THR A 149 12.78 10.62 -3.83
N GLU A 150 12.84 11.83 -4.39
CA GLU A 150 12.67 12.06 -5.82
C GLU A 150 13.72 11.30 -6.64
N ARG A 151 14.99 11.37 -6.23
CA ARG A 151 16.09 10.61 -6.85
C ARG A 151 15.79 9.12 -6.90
N ASN A 152 15.28 8.55 -5.80
CA ASN A 152 14.95 7.12 -5.74
C ASN A 152 13.80 6.78 -6.68
N LEU A 153 12.71 7.56 -6.66
CA LEU A 153 11.54 7.37 -7.53
C LEU A 153 11.95 7.37 -9.01
N LEU A 154 12.71 8.39 -9.43
CA LEU A 154 13.20 8.51 -10.80
C LEU A 154 14.12 7.34 -11.18
N LYS A 155 15.04 6.95 -10.29
CA LYS A 155 15.99 5.85 -10.51
C LYS A 155 15.30 4.50 -10.75
N VAL A 156 14.17 4.25 -10.09
CA VAL A 156 13.43 2.98 -10.23
C VAL A 156 12.29 3.05 -11.25
N GLY A 157 12.16 4.17 -11.98
CA GLY A 157 11.27 4.30 -13.15
C GLY A 157 9.97 5.06 -12.91
N TYR A 158 9.69 5.55 -11.70
CA TYR A 158 8.56 6.44 -11.43
C TYR A 158 8.89 7.86 -11.88
N THR A 159 8.57 8.16 -13.14
CA THR A 159 8.82 9.45 -13.78
C THR A 159 7.52 10.15 -14.19
N GLY A 160 7.57 11.46 -14.43
CA GLY A 160 6.45 12.21 -15.01
C GLY A 160 5.26 12.47 -14.08
N PHE A 161 5.44 12.35 -12.76
CA PHE A 161 4.50 12.93 -11.82
C PHE A 161 4.60 14.46 -11.87
N GLU A 162 3.47 15.15 -11.67
CA GLU A 162 3.40 16.61 -11.69
C GLU A 162 4.15 17.21 -10.50
N LYS A 163 3.99 16.60 -9.32
CA LYS A 163 4.64 17.08 -8.10
C LYS A 163 4.79 15.98 -7.04
N LEU A 164 5.93 16.01 -6.36
CA LEU A 164 6.19 15.32 -5.11
C LEU A 164 5.96 16.27 -3.94
N TYR A 165 5.10 15.87 -3.01
CA TYR A 165 4.81 16.58 -1.76
C TYR A 165 5.46 15.84 -0.59
N LEU A 166 6.50 16.46 -0.02
CA LEU A 166 7.20 16.00 1.18
C LEU A 166 6.63 16.69 2.42
N LYS A 167 6.41 15.91 3.48
CA LYS A 167 5.90 16.42 4.75
C LYS A 167 6.91 17.39 5.38
N PRO A 168 6.50 18.56 5.90
CA PRO A 168 7.41 19.43 6.63
C PRO A 168 8.00 18.75 7.86
N ARG A 169 9.23 19.10 8.26
CA ARG A 169 9.87 18.66 9.52
C ARG A 169 9.26 19.36 10.74
N ASP A 170 7.95 19.23 10.92
CA ASP A 170 7.22 19.70 12.09
C ASP A 170 6.51 18.52 12.77
N PRO A 171 6.97 18.09 13.96
CA PRO A 171 6.36 16.96 14.67
C PRO A 171 4.93 17.24 15.15
N LYS A 172 4.47 18.49 15.16
CA LYS A 172 3.09 18.85 15.56
C LYS A 172 2.08 18.55 14.46
N ILE A 173 2.52 18.43 13.22
CA ILE A 173 1.64 18.13 12.10
C ILE A 173 1.53 16.60 12.00
N ALA A 174 0.33 16.04 12.15
CA ALA A 174 0.09 14.62 11.91
C ALA A 174 0.26 14.28 10.42
N THR A 175 0.65 13.05 10.08
CA THR A 175 0.83 12.67 8.66
C THR A 175 -0.50 12.67 7.94
N SER A 176 -1.54 12.16 8.59
CA SER A 176 -2.91 12.20 8.05
C SER A 176 -3.38 13.62 7.75
N GLU A 177 -3.10 14.57 8.66
CA GLU A 177 -3.53 15.97 8.51
C GLU A 177 -2.80 16.64 7.36
N TYR A 178 -1.48 16.46 7.29
CA TYR A 178 -0.68 16.96 6.16
C TYR A 178 -1.21 16.44 4.82
N LYS A 179 -1.41 15.13 4.68
CA LYS A 179 -1.88 14.53 3.43
C LYS A 179 -3.28 15.00 3.07
N PHE A 180 -4.18 15.09 4.06
CA PHE A 180 -5.52 15.65 3.87
C PHE A 180 -5.47 17.07 3.28
N GLN A 181 -4.67 17.97 3.85
CA GLN A 181 -4.57 19.35 3.37
C GLN A 181 -4.07 19.42 1.93
N ILE A 182 -3.09 18.59 1.54
CA ILE A 182 -2.63 18.55 0.14
C ILE A 182 -3.74 18.05 -0.80
N ARG A 183 -4.46 16.98 -0.45
CA ARG A 183 -5.55 16.46 -1.32
C ARG A 183 -6.70 17.45 -1.45
N LYS A 184 -7.03 18.14 -0.36
CA LYS A 184 -8.01 19.23 -0.35
C LYS A 184 -7.55 20.35 -1.28
N GLN A 185 -6.31 20.81 -1.16
CA GLN A 185 -5.74 21.84 -2.02
C GLN A 185 -5.81 21.43 -3.50
N LEU A 186 -5.40 20.20 -3.85
CA LEU A 186 -5.48 19.72 -5.23
C LEU A 186 -6.93 19.73 -5.77
N SER A 187 -7.91 19.39 -4.94
CA SER A 187 -9.32 19.45 -5.33
C SER A 187 -9.79 20.90 -5.54
N GLU A 188 -9.35 21.82 -4.68
CA GLU A 188 -9.62 23.26 -4.80
C GLU A 188 -8.94 23.88 -6.03
N ASP A 189 -7.78 23.36 -6.43
CA ASP A 189 -7.07 23.70 -7.66
C ASP A 189 -7.76 23.12 -8.93
N GLY A 190 -8.90 22.44 -8.77
CA GLY A 190 -9.74 21.96 -9.87
C GLY A 190 -9.41 20.56 -10.39
N TYR A 191 -8.54 19.80 -9.69
CA TYR A 191 -8.28 18.40 -10.05
C TYR A 191 -9.44 17.50 -9.64
N ASN A 192 -9.88 16.65 -10.55
CA ASN A 192 -10.78 15.54 -10.27
C ASN A 192 -9.96 14.35 -9.79
N ILE A 193 -9.73 14.24 -8.48
CA ILE A 193 -9.01 13.11 -7.89
C ILE A 193 -9.89 11.86 -8.00
N ILE A 194 -9.55 10.96 -8.92
CA ILE A 194 -10.32 9.74 -9.19
C ILE A 194 -9.86 8.57 -8.32
N ALA A 195 -8.57 8.49 -7.97
CA ALA A 195 -8.04 7.42 -7.14
C ALA A 195 -6.86 7.89 -6.26
N ASN A 196 -6.72 7.24 -5.11
CA ASN A 196 -5.63 7.44 -4.16
C ASN A 196 -5.10 6.08 -3.70
N PHE A 197 -3.78 5.89 -3.74
CA PHE A 197 -3.09 4.65 -3.42
C PHE A 197 -2.16 4.87 -2.22
N GLY A 198 -2.22 3.95 -1.26
CA GLY A 198 -1.46 4.08 -0.01
C GLY A 198 -1.53 2.82 0.83
N ASP A 199 -0.55 2.62 1.71
CA ASP A 199 -0.41 1.46 2.56
C ASP A 199 -0.88 1.73 4.00
N GLN A 200 -1.30 2.95 4.35
CA GLN A 200 -1.74 3.33 5.70
C GLN A 200 -3.08 4.07 5.68
N GLU A 201 -3.80 4.03 6.80
CA GLU A 201 -5.04 4.81 6.96
C GLU A 201 -4.78 6.32 6.89
N SER A 202 -3.57 6.76 7.27
CA SER A 202 -3.14 8.15 7.19
C SER A 202 -3.13 8.68 5.74
N ASP A 203 -3.07 7.80 4.74
CA ASP A 203 -3.11 8.17 3.32
C ASP A 203 -4.50 8.60 2.85
N PHE A 204 -5.55 8.22 3.58
CA PHE A 204 -6.95 8.39 3.18
C PHE A 204 -7.77 9.22 4.16
N LYS A 205 -7.32 9.39 5.40
CA LYS A 205 -8.09 10.11 6.43
C LYS A 205 -8.33 11.58 6.06
N GLY A 206 -9.54 12.07 6.30
CA GLY A 206 -9.95 13.47 6.07
C GLY A 206 -10.71 13.74 4.76
N GLY A 207 -10.68 12.82 3.79
CA GLY A 207 -11.43 12.95 2.52
C GLY A 207 -10.58 13.40 1.32
N TYR A 208 -11.26 13.79 0.23
CA TYR A 208 -10.67 14.19 -1.07
C TYR A 208 -9.77 13.12 -1.71
N ASN A 209 -10.13 11.85 -1.57
CA ASN A 209 -9.30 10.71 -2.00
C ASN A 209 -9.68 10.11 -3.35
N GLY A 210 -10.83 10.49 -3.92
CA GLY A 210 -11.49 9.62 -4.90
C GLY A 210 -11.71 8.22 -4.33
N LYS A 211 -11.50 7.18 -5.13
CA LYS A 211 -11.47 5.79 -4.66
C LYS A 211 -10.13 5.46 -4.02
N SER A 212 -10.16 5.03 -2.76
CA SER A 212 -8.97 4.52 -2.06
C SER A 212 -8.64 3.08 -2.46
N PHE A 213 -7.36 2.84 -2.71
CA PHE A 213 -6.77 1.51 -2.92
C PHE A 213 -5.69 1.29 -1.84
N LYS A 214 -6.04 0.49 -0.82
CA LYS A 214 -5.19 0.20 0.33
C LYS A 214 -4.24 -0.96 0.00
N ILE A 215 -2.94 -0.69 0.02
CA ILE A 215 -1.89 -1.69 -0.17
C ILE A 215 -1.61 -2.42 1.16
N PRO A 216 -1.32 -3.73 1.16
CA PRO A 216 -0.94 -4.45 2.38
C PRO A 216 0.38 -3.92 2.94
N ASN A 217 0.39 -3.59 4.22
CA ASN A 217 1.63 -3.36 4.96
C ASN A 217 1.44 -3.80 6.43
N PRO A 218 1.88 -5.02 6.79
CA PRO A 218 1.87 -5.49 8.16
C PRO A 218 3.15 -5.10 8.93
N MET A 219 4.14 -4.44 8.31
CA MET A 219 5.45 -4.18 8.92
C MET A 219 5.42 -3.06 9.95
N TYR A 220 4.58 -2.04 9.75
CA TYR A 220 4.44 -0.91 10.65
C TYR A 220 3.07 -0.23 10.52
N PHE A 221 2.78 0.68 11.46
CA PHE A 221 1.56 1.47 11.47
C PHE A 221 1.88 2.97 11.62
N THR A 222 1.17 3.80 10.86
CA THR A 222 1.24 5.27 11.01
C THR A 222 -0.15 5.87 11.23
N GLN A 223 -0.21 6.95 12.02
CA GLN A 223 -1.45 7.66 12.36
C GLN A 223 -1.61 8.98 11.61
#